data_AF-A0AAJ0B9G7-F1
#
_entry.id   AF-A0AAJ0B9G7-F1
#
_cell.length_a   1.000
_cell.length_b   1.000
_cell.length_c   1.000
_cell.angle_alpha   90.00
_cell.angle_beta   90.00
_cell.angle_gamma   90.00
#
_symmetry.space_group_name_H-M   'P 1'
#
loop_
_entity.id
_entity.type
_entity.pdbx_description
1 polymer ?
#
loop_
_entity_poly.entity_id
_entity_poly.type
_entity_poly.pdbx_seq_one_letter_code
_entity_poly.pdbx_strand_id
1 'polypeptide(L)'
;MPIIRATDIVNLMAAGTQQDEQTMTTLRNMASRVTSHLRELAEMVVCYAEDMEYAEGRTNLLRLPDLTLAHSVQRLNTEFHMNMAKPLYKWVSGKGFSIDRKILDCNILWLQGGGIECDPGRVVVLIFVRRPRRRDDGGVIEDAQGTATGIAVLEEPLSKGSIKSPIAHPITAASLFECQVGDMIFLAEGEQVFVREQTSVKEGTGPRDVCMFYIMHRTTPTGGAGEGDTA
;
A
#
# COMPACT_ATOMS: atom_id res chain seq x y z
N MET A 1 -11.07 7.77 6.33
CA MET A 1 -9.59 7.61 6.24
C MET A 1 -9.19 7.76 4.78
N PRO A 2 -8.15 8.54 4.43
CA PRO A 2 -7.87 8.82 3.04
C PRO A 2 -7.17 7.61 2.40
N ILE A 3 -7.79 7.04 1.38
CA ILE A 3 -7.06 6.27 0.38
C ILE A 3 -6.37 7.31 -0.46
N ILE A 4 -5.04 7.26 -0.47
CA ILE A 4 -4.28 8.23 -1.23
C ILE A 4 -4.19 7.64 -2.63
N ARG A 5 -5.20 7.95 -3.44
CA ARG A 5 -5.13 7.70 -4.87
C ARG A 5 -4.07 8.61 -5.47
N ALA A 6 -3.57 8.24 -6.63
CA ALA A 6 -2.70 9.07 -7.47
C ALA A 6 -3.08 10.56 -7.49
N THR A 7 -4.40 10.81 -7.57
CA THR A 7 -5.01 12.13 -7.64
C THR A 7 -4.95 12.91 -6.33
N ASP A 8 -4.87 12.24 -5.18
CA ASP A 8 -4.90 12.86 -3.85
C ASP A 8 -3.51 13.26 -3.34
N ILE A 9 -2.46 12.67 -3.93
CA ILE A 9 -1.05 13.05 -3.69
C ILE A 9 -0.82 14.52 -4.03
N VAL A 10 -1.50 15.03 -5.06
CA VAL A 10 -1.51 16.45 -5.43
C VAL A 10 -1.90 17.33 -4.25
N ASN A 11 -2.98 16.98 -3.54
CA ASN A 11 -3.50 17.77 -2.44
C ASN A 11 -2.54 17.75 -1.24
N LEU A 12 -1.88 16.62 -0.97
CA LEU A 12 -0.88 16.50 0.09
C LEU A 12 0.37 17.34 -0.20
N MET A 13 0.81 17.35 -1.45
CA MET A 13 1.94 18.17 -1.90
C MET A 13 1.60 19.67 -1.95
N ALA A 14 0.35 20.03 -2.28
CA ALA A 14 -0.11 21.41 -2.39
C ALA A 14 -0.53 22.07 -1.07
N ALA A 15 -0.85 21.30 -0.02
CA ALA A 15 -1.36 21.82 1.26
C ALA A 15 -0.32 22.58 2.12
N GLY A 16 0.62 23.31 1.52
CA GLY A 16 1.65 24.10 2.21
C GLY A 16 1.87 25.48 1.64
N THR A 17 1.09 25.89 0.64
CA THR A 17 1.45 27.02 -0.20
C THR A 17 0.20 27.72 -0.72
N GLN A 18 0.04 29.00 -0.43
CA GLN A 18 -0.81 29.89 -1.24
C GLN A 18 -0.13 29.98 -2.61
N GLN A 19 -0.53 29.10 -3.53
CA GLN A 19 0.18 28.91 -4.79
C GLN A 19 -0.70 29.29 -5.96
N ASP A 20 -0.09 30.01 -6.90
CA ASP A 20 -0.68 30.34 -8.17
C ASP A 20 -1.07 29.09 -8.99
N GLU A 21 -1.94 29.30 -9.98
CA GLU A 21 -2.47 28.24 -10.84
C GLU A 21 -1.37 27.48 -11.62
N GLN A 22 -0.25 28.16 -11.90
CA GLN A 22 0.90 27.59 -12.61
C GLN A 22 1.69 26.60 -11.73
N THR A 23 1.81 26.89 -10.44
CA THR A 23 2.47 26.00 -9.49
C THR A 23 1.59 24.80 -9.15
N MET A 24 0.27 24.99 -9.02
CA MET A 24 -0.68 23.89 -8.87
C MET A 24 -0.66 22.94 -10.07
N THR A 25 -0.51 23.47 -11.29
CA THR A 25 -0.38 22.66 -12.51
C THR A 25 0.94 21.87 -12.51
N THR A 26 2.05 22.50 -12.13
CA THR A 26 3.35 21.83 -11.98
C THR A 26 3.30 20.69 -10.96
N LEU A 27 2.70 20.94 -9.79
CA LEU A 27 2.53 19.92 -8.74
C LEU A 27 1.63 18.77 -9.18
N ARG A 28 0.54 19.05 -9.91
CA ARG A 28 -0.32 18.02 -10.52
C ARG A 28 0.44 17.13 -11.48
N ASN A 29 1.23 17.73 -12.35
CA ASN A 29 2.04 17.00 -13.33
C ASN A 29 3.12 16.15 -12.66
N MET A 30 3.76 16.66 -11.61
CA MET A 30 4.72 15.89 -10.82
C MET A 30 4.06 14.71 -10.09
N ALA A 31 2.92 14.93 -9.43
CA ALA A 31 2.19 13.87 -8.74
C ALA A 31 1.74 12.77 -9.69
N SER A 32 1.21 13.19 -10.85
CA SER A 32 0.76 12.28 -11.91
C SER A 32 1.91 11.41 -12.39
N ARG A 33 3.09 12.00 -12.67
CA ARG A 33 4.28 11.26 -13.09
C ARG A 33 4.78 10.28 -12.04
N VAL A 34 4.91 10.73 -10.78
CA VAL A 34 5.32 9.86 -9.66
C VAL A 34 4.36 8.69 -9.51
N THR A 35 3.06 8.94 -9.64
CA THR A 35 2.08 7.86 -9.49
C THR A 35 2.08 6.89 -10.67
N SER A 36 2.14 7.39 -11.90
CA SER A 36 2.25 6.52 -13.08
C SER A 36 3.49 5.64 -12.98
N HIS A 37 4.62 6.20 -12.54
CA HIS A 37 5.84 5.43 -12.40
C HIS A 37 5.77 4.39 -11.26
N LEU A 38 5.21 4.74 -10.10
CA LEU A 38 4.98 3.78 -9.02
C LEU A 38 4.03 2.66 -9.44
N ARG A 39 3.00 2.98 -10.22
CA ARG A 39 2.08 2.00 -10.80
C ARG A 39 2.79 1.05 -11.75
N GLU A 40 3.59 1.56 -12.68
CA GLU A 40 4.41 0.74 -13.58
C GLU A 40 5.34 -0.20 -12.79
N LEU A 41 5.99 0.30 -11.74
CA LEU A 41 6.85 -0.51 -10.87
C LEU A 41 6.05 -1.60 -10.12
N ALA A 42 4.87 -1.26 -9.60
CA ALA A 42 3.97 -2.21 -8.93
C ALA A 42 3.46 -3.30 -9.89
N GLU A 43 3.20 -2.96 -11.16
CA GLU A 43 2.80 -3.91 -12.20
C GLU A 43 3.94 -4.86 -12.62
N MET A 44 5.20 -4.45 -12.45
CA MET A 44 6.39 -5.27 -12.70
C MET A 44 6.75 -6.21 -11.55
N VAL A 45 6.08 -6.11 -10.39
CA VAL A 45 6.27 -7.09 -9.31
C VAL A 45 5.64 -8.41 -9.74
N VAL A 46 6.46 -9.44 -9.91
CA VAL A 46 6.04 -10.80 -10.24
C VAL A 46 6.27 -11.69 -9.03
N CYS A 47 5.21 -12.36 -8.57
CA CYS A 47 5.26 -13.35 -7.50
C CYS A 47 4.42 -14.56 -7.90
N TYR A 48 4.73 -15.73 -7.34
CA TYR A 48 4.00 -16.97 -7.58
C TYR A 48 3.32 -17.43 -6.30
N ALA A 49 2.11 -17.99 -6.44
CA ALA A 49 1.30 -18.44 -5.32
C ALA A 49 2.01 -19.55 -4.52
N GLU A 50 2.80 -20.37 -5.20
CA GLU A 50 3.54 -21.50 -4.65
C GLU A 50 4.73 -21.08 -3.78
N ASP A 51 5.27 -19.88 -4.01
CA ASP A 51 6.40 -19.33 -3.26
C ASP A 51 5.92 -18.60 -1.98
N MET A 52 4.61 -18.48 -1.77
CA MET A 52 4.02 -17.75 -0.64
C MET A 52 3.72 -18.70 0.52
N GLU A 53 4.01 -18.24 1.74
CA GLU A 53 3.80 -19.01 2.98
C GLU A 53 2.76 -18.34 3.86
N TYR A 54 2.05 -19.11 4.68
CA TYR A 54 1.16 -18.53 5.68
C TYR A 54 1.93 -17.64 6.66
N ALA A 55 1.44 -16.42 6.86
CA ALA A 55 1.93 -15.56 7.93
C ALA A 55 1.65 -16.26 9.28
N GLU A 56 2.59 -16.16 10.21
CA GLU A 56 2.57 -16.90 11.48
C GLU A 56 1.20 -16.82 12.17
N GLY A 57 0.55 -17.98 12.31
CA GLY A 57 -0.75 -18.10 12.99
C GLY A 57 -1.97 -17.62 12.20
N ARG A 58 -1.84 -17.29 10.91
CA ARG A 58 -2.93 -16.75 10.08
C ARG A 58 -3.21 -17.59 8.84
N THR A 59 -4.45 -18.03 8.69
CA THR A 59 -4.92 -18.85 7.56
C THR A 59 -5.41 -18.04 6.36
N ASN A 60 -5.59 -16.73 6.53
CA ASN A 60 -6.13 -15.82 5.53
C ASN A 60 -5.11 -14.85 4.93
N LEU A 61 -3.84 -14.95 5.38
CA LEU A 61 -2.77 -14.07 4.98
C LEU A 61 -1.54 -14.89 4.65
N LEU A 62 -1.08 -14.78 3.41
CA LEU A 62 0.20 -15.31 2.99
C LEU A 62 1.22 -14.17 2.84
N ARG A 63 2.49 -14.50 3.05
CA ARG A 63 3.64 -13.61 2.88
C ARG A 63 4.68 -14.29 2.01
N LEU A 64 5.48 -13.51 1.30
CA LEU A 64 6.67 -14.00 0.62
C LEU A 64 7.83 -14.07 1.64
N PRO A 65 8.34 -15.27 1.99
CA PRO A 65 9.25 -15.44 3.13
C PRO A 65 10.65 -14.85 2.88
N ASP A 66 11.18 -14.97 1.66
CA ASP A 66 12.45 -14.36 1.28
C ASP A 66 12.21 -13.18 0.34
N LEU A 67 12.39 -12.00 0.92
CA LEU A 67 12.33 -10.74 0.20
C LEU A 67 13.72 -10.11 0.15
N THR A 68 14.80 -10.87 -0.05
CA THR A 68 16.12 -10.33 -0.45
C THR A 68 15.96 -9.58 -1.77
N LEU A 69 15.51 -8.34 -1.62
CA LEU A 69 14.50 -7.69 -2.45
C LEU A 69 14.75 -7.97 -3.94
N ALA A 70 13.85 -8.71 -4.58
CA ALA A 70 13.90 -8.86 -6.03
C ALA A 70 13.99 -7.48 -6.69
N HIS A 71 14.71 -7.36 -7.80
CA HIS A 71 15.07 -6.05 -8.37
C HIS A 71 13.85 -5.12 -8.59
N SER A 72 12.71 -5.67 -8.99
CA SER A 72 11.44 -4.92 -9.11
C SER A 72 10.94 -4.38 -7.77
N VAL A 73 11.01 -5.18 -6.71
CA VAL A 73 10.62 -4.79 -5.34
C VAL A 73 11.60 -3.75 -4.76
N GLN A 74 12.91 -3.88 -5.01
CA GLN A 74 13.89 -2.84 -4.64
C GLN A 74 13.59 -1.51 -5.30
N ARG A 75 13.28 -1.55 -6.60
CA ARG A 75 12.95 -0.34 -7.36
C ARG A 75 11.69 0.32 -6.84
N LEU A 76 10.63 -0.46 -6.57
CA LEU A 76 9.41 0.06 -5.98
C LEU A 76 9.66 0.71 -4.62
N ASN A 77 10.42 0.04 -3.74
CA ASN A 77 10.79 0.59 -2.43
C ASN A 77 11.61 1.87 -2.53
N THR A 78 12.61 1.89 -3.42
CA THR A 78 13.48 3.05 -3.63
C THR A 78 12.67 4.23 -4.17
N GLU A 79 11.80 3.99 -5.14
CA GLU A 79 10.99 5.03 -5.75
C GLU A 79 9.99 5.62 -4.75
N PHE A 80 9.39 4.77 -3.92
CA PHE A 80 8.56 5.19 -2.80
C PHE A 80 9.33 6.13 -1.86
N HIS A 81 10.54 5.77 -1.45
CA HIS A 81 11.32 6.62 -0.54
C HIS A 81 11.79 7.93 -1.16
N MET A 82 12.12 7.93 -2.45
CA MET A 82 12.56 9.14 -3.15
C MET A 82 11.43 10.14 -3.36
N ASN A 83 10.21 9.67 -3.64
CA ASN A 83 9.13 10.54 -4.10
C ASN A 83 7.93 10.63 -3.14
N MET A 84 7.69 9.60 -2.34
CA MET A 84 6.51 9.50 -1.45
C MET A 84 6.82 9.61 0.04
N ALA A 85 8.09 9.54 0.45
CA ALA A 85 8.46 9.67 1.86
C ALA A 85 8.08 11.03 2.46
N LYS A 86 8.28 12.13 1.72
CA LYS A 86 7.93 13.48 2.20
C LYS A 86 6.42 13.65 2.45
N PRO A 87 5.52 13.30 1.49
CA PRO A 87 4.09 13.25 1.74
C PRO A 87 3.71 12.39 2.94
N LEU A 88 4.32 11.20 3.08
CA LEU A 88 4.10 10.31 4.21
C LEU A 88 4.47 11.01 5.54
N TYR A 89 5.66 11.62 5.64
CA TYR A 89 6.08 12.32 6.86
C TYR A 89 5.13 13.46 7.24
N LYS A 90 4.66 14.23 6.26
CA LYS A 90 3.68 15.29 6.49
C LYS A 90 2.34 14.74 6.98
N TRP A 91 1.85 13.66 6.38
CA TRP A 91 0.61 13.01 6.80
C TRP A 91 0.71 12.46 8.22
N VAL A 92 1.81 11.77 8.56
CA VAL A 92 2.04 11.24 9.92
C VAL A 92 2.17 12.38 10.94
N SER A 93 2.87 13.47 10.58
CA SER A 93 2.94 14.68 11.42
C SER A 93 1.57 15.29 11.68
N GLY A 94 0.68 15.33 10.68
CA GLY A 94 -0.69 15.80 10.84
C GLY A 94 -1.53 14.95 11.81
N LYS A 95 -1.11 13.71 12.06
CA LYS A 95 -1.71 12.81 13.06
C LYS A 95 -1.06 12.93 14.46
N GLY A 96 -0.07 13.80 14.64
CA GLY A 96 0.63 13.99 15.92
C GLY A 96 1.82 13.05 16.15
N PHE A 97 2.34 12.43 15.10
CA PHE A 97 3.47 11.50 15.19
C PHE A 97 4.62 11.89 14.27
N SER A 98 5.82 11.38 14.55
CA SER A 98 6.98 11.41 13.67
C SER A 98 7.40 9.99 13.30
N ILE A 99 7.90 9.80 12.08
CA ILE A 99 8.41 8.51 11.61
C ILE A 99 9.90 8.38 11.92
N ASP A 100 10.29 7.27 12.55
CA ASP A 100 11.66 6.78 12.49
C ASP A 100 11.92 6.24 11.08
N ARG A 101 12.89 6.82 10.38
CA ARG A 101 13.21 6.50 8.99
C ARG A 101 13.69 5.05 8.81
N LYS A 102 14.01 4.35 9.90
CA LYS A 102 14.30 2.92 9.85
C LYS A 102 13.05 2.12 9.43
N ILE A 103 13.18 1.36 8.35
CA ILE A 103 12.20 0.35 7.96
C ILE A 103 12.32 -0.82 8.93
N LEU A 104 11.19 -1.24 9.51
CA LEU A 104 11.13 -2.38 10.41
C LEU A 104 10.88 -3.68 9.67
N ASP A 105 10.00 -3.63 8.67
CA ASP A 105 9.62 -4.77 7.85
C ASP A 105 9.19 -4.31 6.46
N CYS A 106 9.42 -5.16 5.47
CA CYS A 106 9.14 -4.93 4.07
C CYS A 106 8.85 -6.30 3.44
N ASN A 107 7.64 -6.50 2.90
CA ASN A 107 7.19 -7.81 2.40
C ASN A 107 6.14 -7.69 1.28
N ILE A 108 5.87 -8.80 0.57
CA ILE A 108 4.70 -8.94 -0.30
C ILE A 108 3.68 -9.80 0.44
N LEU A 109 2.50 -9.22 0.67
CA LEU A 109 1.40 -9.84 1.39
C LEU A 109 0.25 -10.17 0.45
N TRP A 110 -0.29 -11.38 0.54
CA TRP A 110 -1.50 -11.79 -0.16
C TRP A 110 -2.60 -12.11 0.84
N LEU A 111 -3.56 -11.20 0.94
CA LEU A 111 -4.70 -11.28 1.84
C LEU A 111 -5.87 -11.93 1.10
N GLN A 112 -6.23 -13.14 1.51
CA GLN A 112 -7.32 -13.94 0.90
C GLN A 112 -8.69 -13.74 1.58
N GLY A 113 -8.76 -12.79 2.52
CA GLY A 113 -9.94 -12.45 3.31
C GLY A 113 -9.54 -11.89 4.68
N GLY A 114 -10.47 -11.33 5.45
CA GLY A 114 -10.18 -10.76 6.77
C GLY A 114 -9.43 -9.42 6.67
N GLY A 115 -8.48 -9.14 7.57
CA GLY A 115 -7.82 -7.83 7.59
C GLY A 115 -6.37 -7.81 8.08
N ILE A 116 -5.73 -6.66 7.90
CA ILE A 116 -4.41 -6.31 8.43
C ILE A 116 -4.62 -5.11 9.34
N GLU A 117 -4.16 -5.25 10.59
CA GLU A 117 -4.17 -4.19 11.59
C GLU A 117 -2.76 -3.61 11.73
N CYS A 118 -2.68 -2.28 11.81
CA CYS A 118 -1.44 -1.57 12.09
C CYS A 118 -1.26 -1.47 13.61
N ASP A 119 -0.19 -2.06 14.15
CA ASP A 119 0.06 -2.01 15.60
C ASP A 119 0.24 -0.56 16.12
N PRO A 120 -0.06 -0.30 17.41
CA PRO A 120 0.23 1.00 18.02
C PRO A 120 1.71 1.40 17.89
N GLY A 121 1.98 2.69 17.66
CA GLY A 121 3.36 3.18 17.44
C GLY A 121 3.99 2.69 16.13
N ARG A 122 3.15 2.36 15.13
CA ARG A 122 3.56 2.02 13.77
C ARG A 122 2.78 2.83 12.75
N VAL A 123 3.40 2.93 11.59
CA VAL A 123 2.72 3.27 10.35
C VAL A 123 3.05 2.20 9.32
N VAL A 124 2.03 1.76 8.60
CA VAL A 124 2.09 0.77 7.55
C VAL A 124 1.69 1.42 6.24
N VAL A 125 2.51 1.20 5.21
CA VAL A 125 2.22 1.56 3.83
C VAL A 125 1.88 0.29 3.08
N LEU A 126 0.75 0.30 2.39
CA LEU A 126 0.31 -0.78 1.51
C LEU A 126 0.26 -0.22 0.09
N ILE A 127 1.01 -0.81 -0.83
CA ILE A 127 0.94 -0.51 -2.26
C ILE A 127 0.33 -1.73 -2.94
N PHE A 128 -0.80 -1.58 -3.62
CA PHE A 128 -1.42 -2.71 -4.32
C PHE A 128 -0.51 -3.16 -5.47
N VAL A 129 -0.22 -4.45 -5.54
CA VAL A 129 0.57 -5.07 -6.61
C VAL A 129 -0.27 -6.15 -7.30
N ARG A 130 0.26 -6.70 -8.39
CA ARG A 130 -0.41 -7.80 -9.10
C ARG A 130 -0.59 -9.02 -8.21
N ARG A 131 -1.65 -9.79 -8.51
CA ARG A 131 -1.88 -11.05 -7.79
C ARG A 131 -0.79 -12.07 -8.13
N PRO A 132 -0.44 -12.95 -7.17
CA PRO A 132 0.48 -14.03 -7.45
C PRO A 132 -0.05 -14.92 -8.58
N ARG A 133 0.82 -15.25 -9.53
CA ARG A 133 0.48 -16.17 -10.63
C ARG A 133 0.57 -17.60 -10.12
N ARG A 134 -0.14 -18.52 -10.76
CA ARG A 134 0.19 -19.95 -10.67
C ARG A 134 1.22 -20.26 -11.74
N ARG A 135 2.17 -21.13 -11.43
CA ARG A 135 3.05 -21.65 -12.49
C ARG A 135 2.22 -22.63 -13.30
N ASP A 136 1.98 -22.30 -14.57
CA ASP A 136 1.47 -23.29 -15.51
C ASP A 136 2.56 -24.35 -15.63
N ASP A 137 2.23 -25.58 -15.23
CA ASP A 137 3.10 -26.73 -15.15
C ASP A 137 3.73 -27.04 -16.53
N GLY A 138 4.87 -26.39 -16.81
CA GLY A 138 5.77 -26.71 -17.94
C GLY A 138 6.13 -25.59 -18.93
N GLY A 139 5.83 -24.32 -18.68
CA GLY A 139 6.18 -23.22 -19.60
C GLY A 139 7.16 -22.21 -19.01
N VAL A 140 8.32 -22.03 -19.65
CA VAL A 140 9.33 -21.01 -19.33
C VAL A 140 8.68 -19.63 -19.22
N ILE A 141 8.83 -18.96 -18.08
CA ILE A 141 8.53 -17.54 -17.95
C ILE A 141 9.85 -16.80 -18.24
N GLU A 142 9.96 -16.27 -19.46
CA GLU A 142 11.07 -15.40 -19.85
C GLU A 142 11.07 -14.16 -18.97
N ASP A 143 12.14 -13.99 -18.18
CA ASP A 143 12.46 -12.70 -17.60
C ASP A 143 13.28 -11.89 -18.62
N ALA A 144 12.91 -10.61 -18.70
CA ALA A 144 13.67 -9.50 -19.25
C ALA A 144 13.88 -9.45 -20.79
N GLN A 145 13.25 -8.43 -21.40
CA GLN A 145 13.57 -7.82 -22.71
C GLN A 145 13.03 -8.44 -24.01
N GLY A 146 12.19 -9.47 -23.97
CA GLY A 146 11.55 -10.02 -25.18
C GLY A 146 10.11 -9.54 -25.39
N THR A 147 9.79 -9.06 -26.59
CA THR A 147 8.43 -8.73 -27.04
C THR A 147 7.46 -9.91 -26.88
N ALA A 148 6.59 -9.86 -25.88
CA ALA A 148 5.47 -10.81 -25.78
C ALA A 148 4.34 -10.41 -26.73
N THR A 149 4.28 -11.03 -27.90
CA THR A 149 3.08 -11.04 -28.74
C THR A 149 2.01 -11.91 -28.09
N GLY A 150 0.89 -11.28 -27.71
CA GLY A 150 -0.40 -11.96 -27.66
C GLY A 150 -0.71 -12.82 -26.42
N ILE A 151 -0.53 -12.29 -25.21
CA ILE A 151 -1.40 -12.68 -24.10
C ILE A 151 -2.29 -11.47 -23.88
N ALA A 152 -3.60 -11.60 -24.15
CA ALA A 152 -4.57 -10.61 -23.72
C ALA A 152 -4.37 -10.44 -22.21
N VAL A 153 -3.81 -9.30 -21.79
CA VAL A 153 -3.72 -8.94 -20.37
C VAL A 153 -5.17 -8.88 -19.90
N LEU A 154 -5.68 -9.97 -19.31
CA LEU A 154 -6.96 -9.92 -18.63
C LEU A 154 -6.82 -8.82 -17.58
N GLU A 155 -7.58 -7.74 -17.73
CA GLU A 155 -7.59 -6.67 -16.75
C GLU A 155 -7.89 -7.28 -15.37
N GLU A 156 -6.96 -7.11 -14.42
CA GLU A 156 -7.17 -7.61 -13.07
C GLU A 156 -8.43 -6.95 -12.50
N PRO A 157 -9.38 -7.73 -11.93
CA PRO A 157 -10.58 -7.15 -11.37
C PRO A 157 -10.24 -6.21 -10.22
N LEU A 158 -10.97 -5.10 -10.12
CA LEU A 158 -10.77 -4.13 -9.05
C LEU A 158 -10.86 -4.78 -7.67
N SER A 159 -9.84 -4.52 -6.85
CA SER A 159 -9.78 -4.97 -5.47
C SER A 159 -10.77 -4.17 -4.64
N LYS A 160 -11.65 -4.85 -3.89
CA LYS A 160 -12.65 -4.19 -3.04
C LYS A 160 -12.38 -4.44 -1.56
N GLY A 161 -12.19 -3.37 -0.80
CA GLY A 161 -11.92 -3.45 0.63
C GLY A 161 -12.68 -2.42 1.45
N SER A 162 -12.41 -2.42 2.75
CA SER A 162 -12.86 -1.37 3.66
C SER A 162 -11.77 -1.01 4.64
N ILE A 163 -11.62 0.28 4.95
CA ILE A 163 -10.71 0.73 6.00
C ILE A 163 -11.52 1.09 7.24
N LYS A 164 -11.07 0.60 8.39
CA LYS A 164 -11.61 0.94 9.70
C LYS A 164 -10.54 1.70 10.48
N SER A 165 -10.88 2.89 10.93
CA SER A 165 -10.07 3.60 11.93
C SER A 165 -10.54 3.20 13.34
N PRO A 166 -9.63 3.12 14.33
CA PRO A 166 -10.03 3.04 15.72
C PRO A 166 -10.57 4.41 16.11
N ILE A 167 -11.88 4.60 15.95
CA ILE A 167 -12.55 5.80 16.42
C ILE A 167 -12.78 5.62 17.92
N ALA A 168 -12.36 6.59 18.73
CA ALA A 168 -12.68 6.69 20.15
C ALA A 168 -14.17 6.98 20.44
N HIS A 169 -15.09 6.75 19.49
CA HIS A 169 -16.52 7.07 19.57
C HIS A 169 -17.36 5.92 19.00
N PRO A 170 -18.59 5.71 19.49
CA PRO A 170 -19.35 4.44 19.39
C PRO A 170 -19.89 4.09 17.99
N ILE A 171 -19.49 4.80 16.93
CA ILE A 171 -19.95 4.56 15.56
C ILE A 171 -18.75 4.18 14.70
N THR A 172 -18.63 2.88 14.39
CA THR A 172 -17.64 2.34 13.45
C THR A 172 -17.97 2.80 12.03
N ALA A 173 -17.33 3.88 11.56
CA ALA A 173 -17.40 4.29 10.16
C ALA A 173 -16.38 3.49 9.34
N ALA A 174 -16.82 2.42 8.68
CA ALA A 174 -16.00 1.72 7.69
C ALA A 174 -16.10 2.43 6.33
N SER A 175 -14.97 2.84 5.76
CA SER A 175 -14.93 3.44 4.43
C SER A 175 -14.67 2.35 3.40
N LEU A 176 -15.66 2.08 2.53
CA LEU A 176 -15.53 1.15 1.42
C LEU A 176 -14.63 1.73 0.33
N PHE A 177 -13.87 0.87 -0.34
CA PHE A 177 -13.01 1.28 -1.43
C PHE A 177 -12.88 0.27 -2.55
N GLU A 178 -12.57 0.82 -3.72
CA GLU A 178 -12.11 0.09 -4.89
C GLU A 178 -10.70 0.59 -5.23
N CYS A 179 -9.76 -0.35 -5.36
CA CYS A 179 -8.35 -0.09 -5.59
C CYS A 179 -7.84 -0.83 -6.83
N GLN A 180 -6.89 -0.19 -7.50
CA GLN A 180 -6.12 -0.71 -8.63
C GLN A 180 -4.68 -1.00 -8.21
N VAL A 181 -3.97 -1.80 -9.00
CA VAL A 181 -2.51 -1.92 -8.88
C VAL A 181 -1.87 -0.53 -8.93
N GLY A 182 -0.92 -0.29 -8.02
CA GLY A 182 -0.25 1.00 -7.82
C GLY A 182 -0.95 1.95 -6.83
N ASP A 183 -2.20 1.69 -6.45
CA ASP A 183 -2.85 2.49 -5.40
C ASP A 183 -2.15 2.29 -4.05
N MET A 184 -2.24 3.30 -3.19
CA MET A 184 -1.57 3.29 -1.88
C MET A 184 -2.55 3.57 -0.74
N ILE A 185 -2.34 2.84 0.35
CA ILE A 185 -3.03 3.05 1.63
C ILE A 185 -1.98 3.24 2.73
N PHE A 186 -2.22 4.21 3.59
CA PHE A 186 -1.41 4.48 4.77
C PHE A 186 -2.23 4.18 6.01
N LEU A 187 -1.78 3.27 6.86
CA LEU A 187 -2.40 2.91 8.13
C LEU A 187 -1.53 3.38 9.30
N ALA A 188 -2.11 3.97 10.33
CA ALA A 188 -1.42 4.35 11.56
C ALA A 188 -2.26 3.97 12.79
N GLU A 189 -1.60 3.65 13.91
CA GLU A 189 -2.20 3.57 15.25
C GLU A 189 -3.49 2.74 15.34
N GLY A 190 -3.44 1.44 15.06
CA GLY A 190 -4.60 0.53 15.18
C GLY A 190 -5.57 0.58 13.99
N GLU A 191 -5.27 1.37 12.94
CA GLU A 191 -6.04 1.37 11.70
C GLU A 191 -5.94 0.03 10.97
N GLN A 192 -7.03 -0.38 10.35
CA GLN A 192 -7.16 -1.72 9.77
C GLN A 192 -7.69 -1.65 8.34
N VAL A 193 -7.05 -2.39 7.44
CA VAL A 193 -7.58 -2.70 6.10
C VAL A 193 -8.24 -4.06 6.15
N PHE A 194 -9.45 -4.13 5.61
CA PHE A 194 -10.21 -5.37 5.48
C PHE A 194 -10.58 -5.66 4.04
N VAL A 195 -10.59 -6.94 3.73
CA VAL A 195 -11.09 -7.52 2.51
C VAL A 195 -12.18 -8.50 2.90
N ARG A 196 -13.36 -8.39 2.27
CA ARG A 196 -14.45 -9.32 2.59
C ARG A 196 -14.02 -10.73 2.26
N GLU A 197 -14.17 -11.62 3.24
CA GLU A 197 -13.89 -13.04 3.11
C GLU A 197 -14.73 -13.66 1.99
N GLN A 198 -14.15 -14.63 1.27
CA GLN A 198 -14.88 -15.41 0.27
C GLN A 198 -15.95 -16.26 0.96
N THR A 199 -17.11 -15.68 1.20
CA THR A 199 -18.28 -16.40 1.71
C THR A 199 -18.99 -17.05 0.53
N SER A 200 -18.58 -18.28 0.22
CA SER A 200 -19.19 -19.21 -0.75
C SER A 200 -19.10 -18.80 -2.22
N VAL A 201 -18.70 -19.77 -3.04
CA VAL A 201 -18.75 -19.74 -4.49
C VAL A 201 -20.22 -19.62 -4.92
N LYS A 202 -20.71 -18.40 -5.08
CA LYS A 202 -21.82 -18.10 -5.98
C LYS A 202 -21.27 -17.28 -7.14
N GLU A 203 -21.50 -17.82 -8.32
CA GLU A 203 -21.03 -17.36 -9.62
C GLU A 203 -21.15 -15.83 -9.77
N GLY A 204 -20.05 -15.19 -10.21
CA GLY A 204 -20.10 -13.89 -10.88
C GLY A 204 -19.47 -12.70 -10.19
N THR A 205 -19.09 -12.77 -8.91
CA THR A 205 -18.22 -11.73 -8.29
C THR A 205 -16.85 -12.33 -8.03
N GLY A 206 -15.86 -11.92 -8.82
CA GLY A 206 -14.51 -12.48 -8.81
C GLY A 206 -13.81 -12.46 -7.43
N PRO A 207 -12.61 -13.07 -7.35
CA PRO A 207 -11.84 -13.15 -6.12
C PRO A 207 -11.67 -11.74 -5.53
N ARG A 208 -11.94 -11.57 -4.22
CA ARG A 208 -11.73 -10.29 -3.52
C ARG A 208 -10.36 -10.17 -2.89
N ASP A 209 -9.55 -11.20 -2.98
CA ASP A 209 -8.19 -11.23 -2.46
C ASP A 209 -7.33 -10.12 -3.06
N VAL A 210 -6.38 -9.64 -2.27
CA VAL A 210 -5.52 -8.52 -2.65
C VAL A 210 -4.07 -8.85 -2.36
N CYS A 211 -3.20 -8.49 -3.29
CA CYS A 211 -1.76 -8.60 -3.11
C CYS A 211 -1.20 -7.19 -2.92
N MET A 212 -0.33 -7.00 -1.93
CA MET A 212 0.18 -5.70 -1.55
C MET A 212 1.65 -5.79 -1.22
N PHE A 213 2.43 -4.81 -1.69
CA PHE A 213 3.72 -4.49 -1.12
C PHE A 213 3.52 -3.72 0.18
N TYR A 214 4.05 -4.29 1.24
CA TYR A 214 3.90 -3.87 2.62
C TYR A 214 5.21 -3.24 3.11
N ILE A 215 5.14 -2.03 3.67
CA ILE A 215 6.28 -1.36 4.31
C ILE A 215 5.85 -0.90 5.70
N MET A 216 6.62 -1.23 6.72
CA MET A 216 6.35 -0.83 8.10
C MET A 216 7.45 0.05 8.68
N HIS A 217 7.04 1.14 9.31
CA HIS A 217 7.91 2.05 10.06
C HIS A 217 7.47 2.19 11.51
N ARG A 218 8.42 2.56 12.37
CA ARG A 218 8.14 2.98 13.74
C ARG A 218 7.69 4.44 13.76
N THR A 219 6.68 4.73 14.56
CA THR A 219 6.30 6.11 14.89
C THR A 219 6.64 6.43 16.34
N THR A 220 6.83 7.72 16.61
CA THR A 220 6.93 8.28 17.96
C THR A 220 6.01 9.48 18.07
N PRO A 221 5.35 9.72 19.21
CA PRO A 221 4.58 10.94 19.41
C PRO A 221 5.45 12.17 19.19
N THR A 222 4.95 13.13 18.41
CA THR A 222 5.58 14.45 18.28
C THR A 222 5.23 15.21 19.54
N GLY A 223 6.04 15.05 20.60
CA GLY A 223 5.68 15.49 21.94
C GLY A 223 5.18 16.94 21.99
N GLY A 224 4.13 17.15 22.79
CA GLY A 224 4.02 18.39 23.55
C GLY A 224 5.16 18.41 24.56
N ALA A 225 6.34 18.83 24.11
CA ALA A 225 7.43 19.25 24.99
C ALA A 225 7.36 20.77 25.07
N GLY A 226 6.70 21.27 26.11
CA GLY A 226 6.66 22.69 26.43
C GLY A 226 5.57 23.07 27.42
N GLU A 227 5.75 22.71 28.69
CA GLU A 227 5.69 23.65 29.83
C GLU A 227 6.12 22.91 31.10
N GLY A 228 7.23 23.37 31.67
CA GLY A 228 7.73 22.85 32.94
C GLY A 228 6.92 23.40 34.11
N ASP A 229 7.03 22.72 35.25
CA ASP A 229 6.89 23.43 36.51
C ASP A 229 7.97 22.97 37.48
N THR A 230 8.65 23.98 37.99
CA THR A 230 9.62 23.96 39.07
C THR A 230 8.99 23.47 40.37
N ALA A 231 9.69 22.59 41.09
CA ALA A 231 9.84 22.62 42.54
C ALA A 231 11.13 21.89 42.93
#